data_AF-A0A392SWP3-F1
#
_entry.id   AF-A0A392SWP3-F1
#
_cell.length_a   1.000
_cell.length_b   1.000
_cell.length_c   1.000
_cell.angle_alpha   90.00
_cell.angle_beta   90.00
_cell.angle_gamma   90.00
#
_symmetry.space_group_name_H-M   'P 1'
#
loop_
_entity.id
_entity.type
_entity.pdbx_description
1 polymer ?
#
loop_
_entity_poly.entity_id
_entity_poly.type
_entity_poly.pdbx_seq_one_letter_code
_entity_poly.pdbx_strand_id
1 'polypeptide(L)' 'MFDGDDPARWISRAEVYFRVQDTTPKIKVSLAQLCMEGPTIHFFNSLLNEEEEELTWECVKFALLERYGGHGDGDVYEQ' A
#
# COMPACT_ATOMS: atom_id res chain seq x y z
N MET A 1 -2.86 -0.09 -11.49
CA MET A 1 -2.76 1.16 -10.71
C MET A 1 -3.81 1.16 -9.63
N PHE A 2 -3.57 1.88 -8.55
CA PHE A 2 -4.44 1.99 -7.38
C PHE A 2 -5.03 3.40 -7.30
N ASP A 3 -6.35 3.47 -7.28
CA ASP A 3 -7.14 4.72 -7.27
C ASP A 3 -7.86 4.98 -5.93
N GLY A 4 -7.71 4.09 -4.94
CA GLY A 4 -8.34 4.21 -3.63
C GLY A 4 -9.56 3.30 -3.36
N ASP A 5 -10.06 2.57 -4.36
CA ASP A 5 -11.33 1.82 -4.27
C ASP A 5 -11.24 0.53 -3.43
N ASP A 6 -10.08 -0.16 -3.43
CA ASP A 6 -9.89 -1.43 -2.70
C ASP A 6 -8.44 -1.62 -2.22
N PRO A 7 -8.05 -1.06 -1.06
CA PRO A 7 -6.67 -1.16 -0.57
C PRO A 7 -6.28 -2.62 -0.28
N ALA A 8 -7.17 -3.42 0.34
CA ALA A 8 -6.87 -4.81 0.69
C ALA A 8 -6.57 -5.67 -0.54
N ARG A 9 -7.41 -5.57 -1.58
CA ARG A 9 -7.24 -6.32 -2.83
C ARG A 9 -5.96 -5.91 -3.56
N TRP A 10 -5.64 -4.63 -3.56
CA TRP A 10 -4.41 -4.12 -4.16
C TRP A 10 -3.16 -4.60 -3.39
N ILE A 11 -3.19 -4.54 -2.06
CA ILE A 11 -2.12 -5.04 -1.19
C ILE A 11 -1.86 -6.53 -1.46
N SER A 12 -2.90 -7.39 -1.49
CA SER A 12 -2.71 -8.81 -1.78
C SER A 12 -2.07 -9.06 -3.15
N ARG A 13 -2.46 -8.29 -4.19
CA ARG A 13 -1.80 -8.38 -5.50
C ARG A 13 -0.35 -7.93 -5.46
N ALA A 14 -0.06 -6.84 -4.76
CA ALA A 14 1.30 -6.34 -4.60
C ALA A 14 2.18 -7.35 -3.85
N GLU A 15 1.66 -8.01 -2.81
CA GLU A 15 2.41 -9.03 -2.06
C GLU A 15 2.76 -10.26 -2.90
N VAL A 16 1.83 -10.73 -3.74
CA VAL A 16 2.12 -11.81 -4.70
C VAL A 16 3.18 -11.35 -5.70
N TYR A 17 3.07 -10.12 -6.21
CA TYR A 17 4.06 -9.57 -7.14
C TYR A 17 5.46 -9.50 -6.51
N PHE A 18 5.57 -8.97 -5.29
CA PHE A 18 6.83 -8.88 -4.56
C PHE A 18 7.43 -10.23 -4.23
N ARG A 19 6.58 -11.24 -3.95
CA ARG A 19 7.02 -12.62 -3.73
C ARG A 19 7.58 -13.24 -5.00
N VAL A 20 6.93 -13.02 -6.15
CA VAL A 20 7.38 -13.57 -7.44
C VAL A 20 8.64 -12.87 -7.94
N GLN A 21 8.74 -11.56 -7.73
CA GLN A 21 9.87 -10.74 -8.17
C GLN A 21 11.04 -10.67 -7.16
N ASP A 22 10.95 -11.38 -6.03
CA ASP A 22 11.91 -11.32 -4.92
C ASP A 22 12.30 -9.87 -4.56
N THR A 23 11.28 -9.00 -4.45
CA THR A 23 11.51 -7.56 -4.34
C THR A 23 11.94 -7.20 -2.92
N THR A 24 13.07 -6.50 -2.79
CA THR A 24 13.56 -5.98 -1.51
C THR A 24 12.61 -4.93 -0.93
N PRO A 25 12.49 -4.84 0.41
CA PRO A 25 11.52 -3.97 1.08
C PRO A 25 11.63 -2.49 0.68
N LYS A 26 12.85 -2.02 0.41
CA LYS A 26 13.11 -0.67 -0.10
C LYS A 26 12.45 -0.39 -1.45
N ILE A 27 12.43 -1.38 -2.35
CA ILE A 27 11.85 -1.23 -3.68
C ILE A 27 10.33 -1.40 -3.66
N LYS A 28 9.78 -2.18 -2.72
CA LYS A 28 8.32 -2.34 -2.57
C LYS A 28 7.60 -1.00 -2.43
N VAL A 29 8.18 -0.09 -1.64
CA VAL A 29 7.62 1.25 -1.41
C VAL A 29 7.71 2.12 -2.66
N SER A 30 8.84 2.11 -3.38
CA SER A 30 8.95 2.84 -4.65
C SER A 30 8.00 2.30 -5.72
N LEU A 31 7.81 0.98 -5.80
CA LEU A 31 6.83 0.36 -6.71
C LEU A 31 5.39 0.69 -6.31
N ALA A 32 5.10 0.70 -5.01
CA ALA A 32 3.83 1.13 -4.48
C ALA A 32 3.52 2.55 -4.91
N GLN A 33 4.45 3.47 -4.73
CA GLN A 33 4.35 4.87 -5.13
C GLN A 33 4.11 5.02 -6.64
N LEU A 34 4.82 4.25 -7.48
CA LEU A 34 4.60 4.24 -8.93
C LEU A 34 3.22 3.70 -9.34
N CYS A 35 2.64 2.82 -8.52
CA CYS A 35 1.33 2.26 -8.76
C CYS A 35 0.18 3.14 -8.24
N MET A 36 0.46 4.22 -7.52
CA MET A 36 -0.56 5.18 -7.06
C MET A 36 -0.98 6.08 -8.23
N GLU A 37 -2.29 6.24 -8.43
CA GLU A 37 -2.82 7.22 -9.38
C GLU A 37 -3.76 8.22 -8.68
N GLY A 38 -3.89 9.39 -9.30
CA GLY A 38 -4.84 10.43 -8.88
C GLY A 38 -4.60 10.96 -7.45
N PRO A 39 -5.66 11.12 -6.62
CA PRO A 39 -5.57 11.76 -5.30
C PRO A 39 -4.69 10.99 -4.31
N THR A 40 -4.45 9.71 -4.56
CA THR A 40 -3.61 8.85 -3.71
C THR A 40 -2.14 9.25 -3.74
N ILE A 41 -1.67 9.86 -4.85
CA ILE A 41 -0.30 10.38 -4.98
C ILE A 41 -0.04 11.48 -3.94
N HIS A 42 -1.01 12.37 -3.71
CA HIS A 42 -0.87 13.44 -2.72
C HIS A 42 -0.79 12.88 -1.30
N PHE A 43 -1.59 11.86 -0.99
CA PHE A 43 -1.52 11.16 0.28
C PHE A 43 -0.16 10.48 0.47
N PHE A 44 0.33 9.76 -0.53
CA PHE A 44 1.62 9.08 -0.47
C PHE A 44 2.79 10.04 -0.30
N ASN A 45 2.76 11.19 -0.99
CA ASN A 45 3.78 12.22 -0.79
C ASN A 45 3.73 12.82 0.61
N SER A 46 2.54 13.01 1.20
CA SER A 46 2.43 13.42 2.61
C SER A 46 3.07 12.39 3.52
N LEU A 47 2.70 11.11 3.34
CA LEU A 47 3.20 10.00 4.15
C LEU A 47 4.73 9.88 4.07
N LEU A 48 5.31 10.04 2.87
CA LEU A 48 6.76 10.04 2.64
C LEU A 48 7.47 11.28 3.22
N ASN A 49 6.80 12.42 3.30
CA ASN A 49 7.35 13.61 3.97
C ASN A 49 7.25 13.49 5.51
N GLU A 50 6.24 12.78 6.01
CA GLU A 50 6.04 12.55 7.44
C GLU A 50 6.99 11.49 8.00
N GLU A 51 7.22 10.39 7.26
CA GLU A 51 8.22 9.38 7.62
C GLU A 51 9.58 9.71 6.98
N GLU A 52 10.29 10.70 7.58
CA GLU A 52 11.66 11.11 7.19
C GLU A 52 12.69 9.96 7.25
N GLU A 53 12.38 8.86 7.96
CA GLU A 53 13.29 7.75 8.20
C GLU A 53 12.60 6.40 7.86
N GLU A 54 12.96 5.82 6.70
CA GLU A 54 12.60 4.46 6.25
C GLU A 54 11.11 4.07 6.33
N LEU A 55 10.27 4.75 5.55
CA LEU A 55 8.91 4.28 5.28
C LEU A 55 8.96 2.85 4.72
N THR A 56 8.35 1.92 5.45
CA THR A 56 8.34 0.49 5.09
C THR A 56 7.06 0.11 4.34
N TRP A 57 7.10 -1.01 3.63
CA TRP A 57 5.89 -1.57 3.01
C TRP A 57 4.78 -1.84 4.03
N GLU A 58 5.13 -2.15 5.28
CA GLU A 58 4.14 -2.37 6.33
C GLU A 58 3.44 -1.08 6.75
N CYS A 59 4.19 0.03 6.91
CA CYS A 59 3.62 1.36 7.12
C CYS A 59 2.68 1.75 5.97
N VAL A 60 3.08 1.52 4.72
CA VAL A 60 2.23 1.74 3.54
C VAL A 60 0.92 0.97 3.65
N LYS A 61 0.98 -0.34 3.95
CA LYS A 61 -0.22 -1.18 4.08
C LYS A 61 -1.14 -0.62 5.16
N PHE A 62 -0.59 -0.29 6.32
CA PHE A 62 -1.36 0.24 7.44
C PHE A 62 -2.03 1.57 7.09
N ALA A 63 -1.27 2.52 6.53
CA ALA A 63 -1.77 3.84 6.15
C ALA A 63 -2.85 3.77 5.06
N LEU A 64 -2.71 2.85 4.10
CA LEU A 64 -3.73 2.60 3.08
C LEU A 64 -5.01 2.00 3.68
N LEU A 65 -4.89 1.04 4.59
CA LEU A 65 -6.04 0.43 5.26
C LEU A 65 -6.72 1.40 6.22
N GLU A 66 -5.97 2.25 6.93
CA GLU A 66 -6.52 3.27 7.81
C GLU A 66 -7.30 4.33 7.02
N ARG A 67 -6.76 4.76 5.87
CA ARG A 67 -7.37 5.83 5.08
C ARG A 67 -8.47 5.37 4.13
N TYR A 68 -8.29 4.21 3.48
CA TYR A 68 -9.18 3.69 2.45
C TYR A 68 -9.91 2.41 2.88
N GLY A 69 -9.53 1.76 3.98
CA GLY A 69 -10.23 0.60 4.53
C GLY A 69 -11.44 0.95 5.40
N GLY A 70 -11.87 2.21 5.40
CA GLY A 70 -12.92 2.77 6.26
C GLY A 70 -14.36 2.31 6.01
N HIS A 71 -14.60 1.23 5.25
CA HIS A 71 -15.93 0.61 5.16
C HIS A 71 -15.82 -0.85 4.71
N GLY A 72 -16.33 -1.77 5.53
CA GLY A 72 -16.81 -3.07 5.05
C GLY A 72 -16.25 -4.30 5.76
N ASP A 73 -16.77 -4.53 6.97
CA ASP A 73 -17.13 -5.85 7.50
C ASP A 73 -16.03 -6.88 7.80
N GLY A 74 -16.23 -7.62 8.89
CA GLY A 74 -15.25 -8.56 9.42
C GLY A 74 -14.90 -9.73 8.49
N ASP A 75 -13.82 -10.39 8.87
CA ASP A 75 -13.64 -11.83 8.71
C ASP A 75 -13.55 -12.38 7.28
N VAL A 76 -12.38 -12.28 6.62
CA VAL A 76 -11.94 -13.21 5.55
C VAL A 76 -10.43 -13.15 5.32
N TYR A 77 -9.62 -13.44 6.34
CA TYR A 77 -8.20 -13.80 6.11
C TYR A 77 -7.72 -14.97 6.99
N GLU A 78 -8.58 -15.95 7.23
CA GLU A 78 -8.18 -17.31 7.62
C GLU A 78 -8.80 -18.34 6.66
N GLN A 79 -8.01 -18.82 5.69
CA GLN A 79 -8.11 -20.17 5.10
C GLN A 79 -6.73 -20.67 4.70
#